data_AF-A0A8S9YFZ9-F1
#
_entry.id   AF-A0A8S9YFZ9-F1
#
_cell.length_a   1.000
_cell.length_b   1.000
_cell.length_c   1.000
_cell.angle_alpha   90.00
_cell.angle_beta   90.00
_cell.angle_gamma   90.00
#
_symmetry.space_group_name_H-M   'P 1'
#
loop_
_entity.id
_entity.type
_entity.pdbx_description
1 polymer ?
#
loop_
_entity_poly.entity_id
_entity_poly.type
_entity_poly.pdbx_seq_one_letter_code
_entity_poly.pdbx_strand_id
1 'polypeptide(L)'
;MHIRSILAPSTDPLDNLAVMADKVFELSPPQHQVQALGTQDITGDRLSRLETHIAQLTASVAALQTSRQPRGRSDSHNFRARSATPSADKTTVCRFHRRYGVNARRCLLPCTFQVTGSAAPAEN
;
A
#
# COMPACT_ATOMS: atom_id res chain seq x y z
N MET A 1 12.18 21.50 -51.33
CA MET A 1 12.69 22.26 -52.47
C MET A 1 11.62 22.09 -53.50
N HIS A 2 10.97 23.18 -53.89
CA HIS A 2 9.84 23.13 -54.80
C HIS A 2 10.36 23.34 -56.23
N ILE A 3 10.89 22.28 -56.85
CA ILE A 3 11.49 22.34 -58.20
C ILE A 3 10.47 22.89 -59.22
N ARG A 4 9.20 22.51 -59.08
CA ARG A 4 8.11 23.01 -59.92
C ARG A 4 7.94 24.53 -59.88
N SER A 5 8.13 25.19 -58.73
CA SER A 5 7.97 26.66 -58.65
C SER A 5 9.13 27.41 -59.32
N ILE A 6 10.29 26.76 -59.43
CA ILE A 6 11.48 27.32 -60.08
C ILE A 6 11.36 27.19 -61.61
N LEU A 7 10.81 26.07 -62.09
CA LEU A 7 10.69 25.79 -63.53
C LEU A 7 9.38 26.28 -64.16
N ALA A 8 8.35 26.56 -63.36
CA ALA A 8 7.04 27.03 -63.84
C ALA A 8 7.06 28.25 -64.79
N PRO A 9 7.96 29.25 -64.64
CA PRO A 9 7.99 30.40 -65.55
C PRO A 9 8.81 30.15 -66.83
N SER A 10 9.49 29.01 -66.98
CA SER A 10 10.26 28.70 -68.19
C SER A 10 9.34 28.25 -69.34
N THR A 11 9.71 28.63 -70.56
CA THR A 11 9.01 28.27 -71.82
C THR A 11 9.81 27.28 -72.67
N ASP A 12 10.83 26.65 -72.06
CA ASP A 12 11.69 25.69 -72.73
C ASP A 12 10.92 24.41 -73.11
N PRO A 13 11.37 23.68 -74.14
CA PRO A 13 10.81 22.37 -74.46
C PRO A 13 10.99 21.40 -73.29
N LEU A 14 10.07 20.44 -73.18
CA LEU A 14 9.98 19.52 -72.04
C LEU A 14 11.28 18.76 -71.75
N ASP A 15 12.02 18.38 -72.80
CA ASP A 15 13.30 17.68 -72.66
C ASP A 15 14.34 18.54 -71.93
N ASN A 16 14.41 19.84 -72.24
CA ASN A 16 15.32 20.77 -71.59
C ASN A 16 14.88 21.06 -70.15
N LEU A 17 13.57 21.15 -69.90
CA LEU A 17 13.00 21.29 -68.56
C LEU A 17 13.31 20.08 -67.67
N ALA A 18 13.26 18.87 -68.21
CA ALA A 18 13.60 17.65 -67.49
C ALA A 18 15.07 17.64 -67.08
N VAL A 19 15.97 17.93 -68.03
CA VAL A 19 17.41 18.05 -67.76
C VAL A 19 17.70 19.15 -66.73
N MET A 20 16.97 20.26 -66.79
CA MET A 20 17.12 21.35 -65.82
C MET A 20 16.61 20.95 -64.43
N ALA A 21 15.50 20.23 -64.35
CA ALA A 21 14.97 19.69 -63.09
C ALA A 21 15.97 18.76 -62.40
N ASP A 22 16.61 17.87 -63.15
CA ASP A 22 17.60 16.92 -62.63
C ASP A 22 18.81 17.66 -62.07
N LYS A 23 19.34 18.66 -62.80
CA LYS A 23 20.45 19.49 -62.31
C LYS A 23 20.09 20.28 -61.06
N VAL A 24 18.88 20.85 -61.01
CA VAL A 24 18.38 21.58 -59.84
C VAL A 24 18.19 20.65 -58.64
N PHE A 25 17.80 19.39 -58.87
CA PHE A 25 17.70 18.36 -57.84
C PHE A 25 19.09 17.96 -57.30
N GLU A 26 20.08 17.74 -58.18
CA GLU A 26 21.46 17.38 -57.80
C GLU A 26 22.16 18.47 -56.99
N LEU A 27 21.90 19.75 -57.29
CA LEU A 27 22.46 20.88 -56.55
C LEU A 27 21.73 21.14 -55.23
N SER A 28 20.60 20.48 -54.99
CA SER A 28 19.88 20.62 -53.74
C SER A 28 20.59 19.88 -52.63
N PRO A 29 20.87 20.51 -51.47
CA PRO A 29 21.31 19.75 -50.31
C PRO A 29 20.26 18.69 -49.98
N PRO A 30 20.65 17.50 -49.49
CA PRO A 30 19.70 16.47 -49.11
C PRO A 30 18.70 17.08 -48.14
N GLN A 31 17.48 17.23 -48.63
CA GLN A 31 16.40 17.67 -47.80
C GLN A 31 16.12 16.53 -46.85
N HIS A 32 16.71 16.61 -45.66
CA HIS A 32 16.13 15.97 -44.49
C HIS A 32 14.78 16.62 -44.30
N GLN A 33 13.79 16.14 -45.05
CA GLN A 33 12.39 16.38 -44.77
C GLN A 33 12.13 15.61 -43.49
N VAL A 34 12.52 16.23 -42.38
CA VAL A 34 11.98 15.87 -41.08
C VAL A 34 10.51 16.21 -41.24
N GLN A 35 9.73 15.21 -41.65
CA GLN A 35 8.30 15.20 -41.44
C GLN A 35 8.17 15.37 -39.92
N ALA A 36 7.99 16.61 -39.49
CA ALA A 36 7.46 16.87 -38.16
C ALA A 36 6.08 16.24 -38.19
N LEU A 37 6.01 14.95 -37.84
CA LEU A 37 4.79 14.32 -37.39
C LEU A 37 4.20 15.32 -36.42
N GLY A 38 3.11 15.96 -36.85
CA GLY A 38 2.51 17.05 -36.10
C GLY A 38 2.41 16.59 -34.65
N THR A 39 3.06 17.31 -33.74
CA THR A 39 2.86 17.17 -32.30
C THR A 39 1.49 17.74 -31.92
N GLN A 40 0.49 17.49 -32.74
CA GLN A 40 -0.89 17.85 -32.51
C GLN A 40 -1.49 16.65 -31.77
N ASP A 41 -1.83 16.91 -30.52
CA ASP A 41 -2.71 16.13 -29.64
C ASP A 41 -2.18 14.85 -28.99
N ILE A 42 -1.13 14.19 -29.50
CA ILE A 42 -0.61 12.98 -28.85
C ILE A 42 0.10 13.33 -27.52
N THR A 43 0.77 14.47 -27.42
CA THR A 43 1.50 14.86 -26.20
C THR A 43 0.57 15.40 -25.12
N GLY A 44 -0.43 16.21 -25.49
CA GLY A 44 -1.40 16.78 -24.55
C GLY A 44 -2.29 15.71 -23.89
N ASP A 45 -2.84 14.79 -24.69
CA ASP A 45 -3.68 13.71 -24.17
C ASP A 45 -2.86 12.73 -23.32
N ARG A 46 -1.64 12.37 -23.77
CA ARG A 46 -0.75 11.52 -22.96
C ARG A 46 -0.32 12.19 -21.66
N LEU A 47 -0.03 13.49 -21.68
CA LEU A 47 0.36 14.23 -20.48
C LEU A 47 -0.81 14.28 -19.48
N SER A 48 -2.02 14.60 -19.94
CA SER A 48 -3.23 14.61 -19.10
C SER A 48 -3.53 13.23 -18.50
N ARG A 49 -3.36 12.16 -19.28
CA ARG A 49 -3.51 10.77 -18.80
C ARG A 49 -2.43 10.41 -17.77
N LEU A 50 -1.20 10.89 -17.94
CA LEU A 50 -0.14 10.68 -16.95
C LEU A 50 -0.40 11.47 -15.66
N GLU A 51 -0.84 12.73 -15.75
CA GLU A 51 -1.21 13.56 -14.59
C GLU A 51 -2.34 12.93 -13.78
N THR A 52 -3.38 12.43 -14.45
CA THR A 52 -4.49 11.72 -13.79
C THR A 52 -4.04 10.42 -13.13
N HIS A 53 -3.18 9.63 -13.78
CA HIS A 53 -2.61 8.42 -13.19
C HIS A 53 -1.76 8.74 -11.95
N ILE A 54 -0.96 9.81 -11.99
CA ILE A 54 -0.14 10.26 -10.84
C ILE A 54 -1.03 10.69 -9.69
N ALA A 55 -2.11 11.45 -9.95
CA ALA A 55 -3.05 11.86 -8.92
C ALA A 55 -3.73 10.67 -8.24
N GLN A 56 -4.17 9.68 -9.03
CA GLN A 56 -4.78 8.44 -8.51
C GLN A 56 -3.79 7.62 -7.68
N LEU A 57 -2.56 7.45 -8.15
CA LEU A 57 -1.51 6.75 -7.41
C LEU A 57 -1.22 7.46 -6.09
N THR A 58 -1.08 8.79 -6.11
CA THR A 58 -0.83 9.59 -4.90
C THR A 58 -1.96 9.43 -3.88
N ALA A 59 -3.22 9.47 -4.33
CA ALA A 59 -4.38 9.22 -3.48
C ALA A 59 -4.38 7.81 -2.87
N SER A 60 -4.03 6.79 -3.67
CA SER A 60 -3.94 5.40 -3.19
C SER A 60 -2.84 5.23 -2.13
N VAL A 61 -1.68 5.87 -2.33
CA VAL A 61 -0.56 5.84 -1.38
C VAL A 61 -0.94 6.54 -0.09
N ALA A 62 -1.59 7.72 -0.17
CA ALA A 62 -2.08 8.43 1.01
C ALA A 62 -3.08 7.57 1.80
N ALA A 63 -4.05 6.95 1.13
CA ALA A 63 -5.02 6.06 1.78
C ALA A 63 -4.36 4.85 2.46
N LEU A 64 -3.36 4.25 1.81
CA LEU A 64 -2.58 3.14 2.39
C LEU A 64 -1.75 3.59 3.60
N GLN A 65 -1.17 4.79 3.56
CA GLN A 65 -0.45 5.37 4.70
C GLN A 65 -1.38 5.67 5.87
N THR A 66 -2.58 6.21 5.62
CA THR A 66 -3.59 6.43 6.66
C THR A 66 -4.12 5.11 7.23
N SER A 67 -4.30 4.07 6.41
CA SER A 67 -4.69 2.73 6.88
C SER A 67 -3.59 2.02 7.66
N ARG A 68 -2.31 2.42 7.48
CA ARG A 68 -1.16 1.88 8.21
C ARG A 68 -0.82 2.64 9.49
N GLN A 69 -1.57 3.71 9.83
CA GLN A 69 -1.54 4.20 11.20
C GLN A 69 -1.88 3.00 12.09
N PRO A 70 -1.00 2.62 13.05
CA PRO A 70 -1.39 1.65 14.04
C PRO A 70 -2.64 2.26 14.67
N ARG A 71 -3.80 1.65 14.43
CA ARG A 71 -5.02 1.97 15.17
C ARG A 71 -4.56 2.04 16.59
N GLY A 72 -4.47 3.26 17.13
CA GLY A 72 -4.00 3.46 18.47
C GLY A 72 -4.81 2.46 19.25
N ARG A 73 -4.15 1.44 19.81
CA ARG A 73 -4.73 0.72 20.91
C ARG A 73 -4.86 1.85 21.90
N SER A 74 -6.03 2.47 21.90
CA SER A 74 -6.47 3.33 22.97
C SER A 74 -6.22 2.43 24.15
N ASP A 75 -5.11 2.72 24.80
CA ASP A 75 -4.72 2.17 26.07
C ASP A 75 -5.73 2.81 27.03
N SER A 76 -7.01 2.42 26.85
CA SER A 76 -7.91 2.20 27.95
C SER A 76 -7.23 1.07 28.70
N HIS A 77 -6.19 1.47 29.40
CA HIS A 77 -5.65 0.89 30.59
C HIS A 77 -6.85 0.96 31.53
N ASN A 78 -7.79 0.07 31.28
CA ASN A 78 -8.94 -0.15 32.10
C ASN A 78 -8.28 -0.67 33.36
N PHE A 79 -8.07 0.26 34.29
CA PHE A 79 -7.67 0.04 35.66
C PHE A 79 -8.73 -0.87 36.28
N ARG A 80 -8.76 -2.14 35.87
CA ARG A 80 -9.08 -3.23 36.77
C ARG A 80 -7.89 -3.26 37.70
N ALA A 81 -7.89 -2.32 38.65
CA ALA A 81 -7.21 -2.47 39.91
C ALA A 81 -7.50 -3.90 40.31
N ARG A 82 -6.50 -4.78 40.15
CA ARG A 82 -6.58 -6.12 40.69
C ARG A 82 -6.74 -5.84 42.18
N SER A 83 -7.97 -5.97 42.66
CA SER A 83 -8.31 -5.88 44.08
C SER A 83 -7.21 -6.61 44.79
N ALA A 84 -6.48 -5.86 45.63
CA ALA A 84 -5.26 -6.28 46.27
C ALA A 84 -5.39 -7.76 46.60
N THR A 85 -4.56 -8.60 45.96
CA THR A 85 -4.49 -10.02 46.34
C THR A 85 -4.38 -10.02 47.84
N PRO A 86 -5.32 -10.64 48.59
CA PRO A 86 -5.32 -10.56 50.04
C PRO A 86 -3.91 -10.86 50.48
N SER A 87 -3.32 -9.93 51.24
CA SER A 87 -1.98 -10.03 51.81
C SER A 87 -1.75 -11.48 52.20
N ALA A 88 -0.53 -11.97 52.00
CA ALA A 88 -0.08 -13.24 52.53
C ALA A 88 -0.03 -13.23 54.08
N ASP A 89 -1.01 -12.59 54.72
CA ASP A 89 -1.32 -12.63 56.12
C ASP A 89 -1.64 -14.08 56.45
N LYS A 90 -0.62 -14.75 56.99
CA LYS A 90 -0.62 -15.75 58.07
C LYS A 90 -1.86 -16.63 58.20
N THR A 91 -2.54 -16.95 57.11
CA THR A 91 -3.63 -17.91 57.19
C THR A 91 -3.01 -19.26 57.11
N THR A 92 -3.37 -20.03 58.13
CA THR A 92 -3.06 -21.44 58.26
C THR A 92 -3.71 -22.28 57.15
N VAL A 93 -4.46 -21.69 56.21
CA VAL A 93 -5.14 -22.35 55.09
C VAL A 93 -4.63 -21.81 53.75
N CYS A 94 -4.20 -22.71 52.85
CA CYS A 94 -3.59 -22.33 51.58
C CYS A 94 -4.60 -21.73 50.58
N ARG A 95 -4.09 -21.00 49.57
CA ARG A 95 -4.92 -20.34 48.54
C ARG A 95 -5.87 -21.30 47.80
N PHE A 96 -5.48 -22.56 47.62
CA PHE A 96 -6.31 -23.55 46.96
C PHE A 96 -7.49 -23.99 47.86
N HIS A 97 -7.25 -24.31 49.13
CA HIS A 97 -8.33 -24.62 50.09
C HIS A 97 -9.21 -23.39 50.38
N ARG A 98 -8.67 -22.17 50.39
CA ARG A 98 -9.48 -20.93 50.47
C ARG A 98 -10.46 -20.78 49.29
N ARG A 99 -10.06 -21.21 48.08
CA ARG A 99 -10.87 -21.03 46.86
C ARG A 99 -11.80 -22.22 46.58
N TYR A 100 -11.35 -23.43 46.88
CA TYR A 100 -12.03 -24.67 46.47
C TYR A 100 -12.49 -25.52 47.65
N GLY A 101 -12.15 -25.16 48.90
CA GLY A 101 -12.48 -25.94 50.09
C GLY A 101 -11.99 -27.39 49.95
N VAL A 102 -12.82 -28.33 50.39
CA VAL A 102 -12.57 -29.79 50.33
C VAL A 102 -12.25 -30.33 48.93
N ASN A 103 -12.63 -29.60 47.87
CA ASN A 103 -12.42 -29.99 46.48
C ASN A 103 -11.07 -29.52 45.90
N ALA A 104 -10.17 -28.99 46.73
CA ALA A 104 -8.86 -28.53 46.28
C ALA A 104 -7.98 -29.72 45.84
N ARG A 105 -7.67 -29.78 44.54
CA ARG A 105 -6.81 -30.83 43.97
C ARG A 105 -5.32 -30.68 44.29
N ARG A 106 -4.92 -29.54 44.88
CA ARG A 106 -3.53 -29.22 45.19
C ARG A 106 -3.46 -28.41 46.48
N CYS A 107 -2.68 -28.90 47.44
CA CYS A 107 -2.41 -28.23 48.71
C CYS A 107 -0.98 -27.66 48.73
N LEU A 108 -0.77 -26.51 49.39
CA LEU A 108 0.56 -25.93 49.64
C LEU A 108 0.82 -25.90 51.15
N LEU A 109 1.95 -26.46 51.61
CA LEU A 109 2.34 -26.44 53.02
C LEU A 109 3.01 -25.10 53.41
N PRO A 110 2.89 -24.66 54.68
CA PRO A 110 2.12 -25.27 55.77
C PRO A 110 0.62 -24.94 55.67
N CYS A 111 -0.24 -25.96 55.57
CA CYS A 111 -1.70 -25.82 55.55
C CYS A 111 -2.32 -26.73 56.60
N THR A 112 -3.23 -26.17 57.39
CA THR A 112 -3.94 -26.77 58.52
C THR A 112 -5.42 -27.04 58.23
N PHE A 113 -5.81 -27.02 56.95
CA PHE A 113 -7.20 -27.28 56.54
C PHE A 113 -7.57 -28.73 56.86
N GLN A 114 -8.54 -28.93 57.74
CA GLN A 114 -9.07 -30.25 58.11
C GLN A 114 -10.45 -30.42 57.48
N VAL A 115 -10.65 -31.55 56.78
CA VAL A 115 -11.96 -31.91 56.23
C VAL A 115 -12.82 -32.44 57.38
N THR A 116 -13.57 -31.56 58.04
CA THR A 116 -14.55 -31.98 59.06
C THR A 116 -15.81 -32.47 58.35
N GLY A 117 -15.84 -33.75 57.99
CA GLY A 117 -16.99 -34.33 57.30
C GLY A 117 -16.76 -35.69 56.65
N SER A 118 -16.04 -36.60 57.28
CA SER A 118 -16.32 -38.03 57.11
C SER A 118 -17.61 -38.35 57.88
N ALA A 119 -18.75 -37.91 57.35
CA ALA A 119 -20.00 -38.61 57.62
C ALA A 119 -19.87 -39.98 56.96
N ALA A 120 -20.13 -41.00 57.77
CA ALA A 120 -19.86 -42.41 57.51
C ALA A 120 -20.34 -42.91 56.12
N PRO A 121 -19.66 -43.90 55.51
CA PRO A 121 -20.27 -44.65 54.43
C PRO A 121 -21.38 -45.52 55.04
N ALA A 122 -22.62 -45.28 54.64
CA ALA A 122 -23.66 -46.29 54.74
C ALA A 122 -23.41 -47.33 53.63
N GLU A 123 -23.30 -48.61 53.99
CA GLU A 123 -23.82 -49.79 53.28
C GLU A 123 -23.16 -51.08 53.80
N ASN A 124 -23.72 -51.67 54.88
CA ASN A 124 -24.38 -52.98 54.94
C ASN A 124 -24.58 -53.39 56.41
#